data_AF-A0A067BFQ1-F1
#
_entry.id   AF-A0A067BFQ1-F1
#
_cell.length_a   1.000
_cell.length_b   1.000
_cell.length_c   1.000
_cell.angle_alpha   90.00
_cell.angle_beta   90.00
_cell.angle_gamma   90.00
#
_symmetry.space_group_name_H-M   'P 1'
#
loop_
_entity.id
_entity.type
_entity.pdbx_description
1 polymer ?
#
loop_
_entity_poly.entity_id
_entity_poly.type
_entity_poly.pdbx_seq_one_letter_code
_entity_poly.pdbx_strand_id
1 'polypeptide(L)'
;MMHAVDIGEALGDTNTTMINKYVAEKTETLIDRKWTTVFTVLCYVWMDITCNITQVPAGLIIADFAGDRQVTAASIGGAYSIAGSFAVSGYILFFGAAHESIKSFMTMLIVIMLVTTMAVVIFVKETPYVPPVQRAKGAEIKAAFVAVWTGIKILPKTLAYYAVCFVLIQYGFTAYNGAKGQFFGLVVKGGSAEGADKCGSNCTEAQTNFNDGVQLASGTTDTIYNCVSLLFLAVLPYLVRKFGAKAVITATTIPQILLIAMAFCKIIPVDMIIVIACCMTQNTIFSLQIPTIMHVVGHGTENNLGLFAGAFNSANCLGQFLNFAFASVLVKTDMGYALPVLVGGVLSALAFLVAFFKLDLKMNTM
;
A
#
# COMPACT_ATOMS: atom_id res chain seq x y z
N MET A 1 3.73 -10.23 -17.96
CA MET A 1 4.99 -9.93 -17.22
C MET A 1 6.18 -9.90 -18.20
N MET A 2 6.15 -9.03 -19.23
CA MET A 2 7.03 -9.12 -20.41
C MET A 2 7.81 -7.82 -20.74
N HIS A 3 8.04 -6.93 -19.77
CA HIS A 3 8.61 -5.61 -20.07
C HIS A 3 9.84 -5.22 -19.25
N ALA A 4 10.42 -6.16 -18.50
CA ALA A 4 11.73 -6.01 -17.86
C ALA A 4 12.78 -6.97 -18.47
N VAL A 5 12.51 -7.50 -19.67
CA VAL A 5 13.41 -8.46 -20.32
C VAL A 5 14.58 -7.77 -21.00
N ASP A 6 14.44 -6.51 -21.44
CA ASP A 6 15.47 -5.77 -22.20
C ASP A 6 16.86 -5.80 -21.51
N ILE A 7 16.92 -5.68 -20.18
CA ILE A 7 18.17 -5.75 -19.41
C ILE A 7 18.67 -7.20 -19.29
N GLY A 8 17.77 -8.16 -19.05
CA GLY A 8 18.12 -9.57 -18.98
C GLY A 8 18.65 -10.10 -20.31
N GLU A 9 18.01 -9.73 -21.42
CA GLU A 9 18.41 -10.08 -22.78
C GLU A 9 19.81 -9.56 -23.11
N ALA A 10 20.10 -8.31 -22.71
CA ALA A 10 21.43 -7.73 -22.88
C ALA A 10 22.53 -8.47 -22.08
N LEU A 11 22.14 -9.19 -21.02
CA LEU A 11 23.05 -9.92 -20.13
C LEU A 11 23.03 -11.45 -20.34
N GLY A 12 22.30 -11.92 -21.35
CA GLY A 12 22.30 -13.33 -21.79
C GLY A 12 21.06 -14.15 -21.45
N ASP A 13 19.98 -13.53 -20.98
CA ASP A 13 18.67 -14.21 -20.90
C ASP A 13 18.12 -14.52 -22.31
N THR A 14 17.20 -15.47 -22.38
CA THR A 14 16.54 -15.84 -23.64
C THR A 14 15.81 -14.62 -24.24
N ASN A 15 16.16 -14.26 -25.48
CA ASN A 15 15.55 -13.13 -26.19
C ASN A 15 14.02 -13.30 -26.32
N THR A 16 13.27 -12.20 -26.24
CA THR A 16 11.80 -12.14 -26.41
C THR A 16 11.32 -12.89 -27.67
N THR A 17 12.07 -12.85 -28.78
CA THR A 17 11.69 -13.62 -29.99
C THR A 17 11.74 -15.13 -29.74
N MET A 18 12.74 -15.61 -29.01
CA MET A 18 12.91 -17.02 -28.65
C MET A 18 11.93 -17.44 -27.54
N ILE A 19 11.63 -16.55 -26.58
CA ILE A 19 10.57 -16.75 -25.59
C ILE A 19 9.23 -17.00 -26.28
N ASN A 20 8.85 -16.15 -27.24
CA ASN A 20 7.57 -16.32 -27.94
C ASN A 20 7.52 -17.61 -28.75
N LYS A 21 8.65 -18.02 -29.35
CA LYS A 21 8.77 -19.30 -30.03
C LYS A 21 8.61 -20.49 -29.07
N TYR A 22 9.31 -20.49 -27.94
CA TYR A 22 9.24 -21.59 -26.97
C TYR A 22 7.87 -21.69 -26.29
N VAL A 23 7.19 -20.56 -26.05
CA VAL A 23 5.80 -20.57 -25.57
C VAL A 23 4.86 -21.17 -26.63
N ALA A 24 5.01 -20.77 -27.90
CA ALA A 24 4.20 -21.33 -28.99
C ALA A 24 4.45 -22.83 -29.21
N GLU A 25 5.69 -23.29 -29.02
CA GLU A 25 6.11 -24.68 -29.16
C GLU A 25 5.89 -25.51 -27.87
N LYS A 26 5.34 -24.90 -26.80
CA LYS A 26 5.18 -25.52 -25.47
C LYS A 26 6.49 -26.08 -24.87
N THR A 27 7.62 -25.47 -25.22
CA THR A 27 8.97 -25.80 -24.75
C THR A 27 9.50 -24.75 -23.77
N GLU A 28 8.64 -24.31 -22.85
CA GLU A 28 8.92 -23.23 -21.87
C GLU A 28 10.12 -23.52 -20.95
N THR A 29 10.53 -24.77 -20.81
CA THR A 29 11.71 -25.19 -20.05
C THR A 29 13.03 -24.68 -20.63
N LEU A 30 13.04 -24.24 -21.90
CA LEU A 30 14.20 -23.65 -22.57
C LEU A 30 14.36 -22.15 -22.30
N ILE A 31 13.44 -21.54 -21.55
CA ILE A 31 13.47 -20.11 -21.23
C ILE A 31 14.36 -19.88 -20.00
N ASP A 32 15.53 -19.28 -20.21
CA ASP A 32 16.39 -18.77 -19.14
C ASP A 32 16.10 -17.28 -18.87
N ARG A 33 15.80 -16.95 -17.62
CA ARG A 33 15.50 -15.59 -17.13
C ARG A 33 16.29 -15.24 -15.88
N LYS A 34 17.46 -15.85 -15.72
CA LYS A 34 18.27 -15.69 -14.51
C LYS A 34 18.58 -14.22 -14.22
N TRP A 35 19.03 -13.45 -15.21
CA TRP A 35 19.44 -12.06 -15.00
C TRP A 35 18.24 -11.14 -14.78
N THR A 36 17.17 -11.30 -15.56
CA THR A 36 15.89 -10.59 -15.35
C THR A 36 15.39 -10.80 -13.92
N THR A 37 15.45 -12.04 -13.42
CA THR A 37 15.02 -12.36 -12.04
C THR A 37 15.91 -11.67 -11.02
N VAL A 38 17.24 -11.73 -11.17
CA VAL A 38 18.19 -11.10 -10.25
C VAL A 38 17.98 -9.58 -10.18
N PHE A 39 17.91 -8.90 -11.33
CA PHE A 39 17.70 -7.45 -11.36
C PHE A 39 16.32 -7.06 -10.85
N THR A 40 15.29 -7.85 -11.13
CA THR A 40 13.95 -7.62 -10.59
C THR A 40 13.99 -7.66 -9.07
N VAL A 41 14.58 -8.70 -8.46
CA VAL A 41 14.70 -8.81 -7.00
C VAL A 41 15.51 -7.65 -6.43
N LEU A 42 16.66 -7.31 -7.04
CA LEU A 42 17.51 -6.23 -6.57
C LEU A 42 16.79 -4.87 -6.62
N CYS A 43 16.14 -4.56 -7.74
CA CYS A 43 15.38 -3.31 -7.90
C CYS A 43 14.18 -3.24 -6.94
N TYR A 44 13.49 -4.35 -6.69
CA TYR A 44 12.41 -4.39 -5.69
C TYR A 44 12.93 -4.13 -4.28
N VAL A 45 14.04 -4.76 -3.88
CA VAL A 45 14.67 -4.52 -2.57
C VAL A 45 15.13 -3.06 -2.45
N TRP A 46 15.77 -2.53 -3.49
CA TRP A 46 16.22 -1.14 -3.52
C TRP A 46 15.05 -0.16 -3.38
N MET A 47 13.99 -0.36 -4.19
CA MET A 47 12.78 0.44 -4.13
C MET A 47 12.19 0.44 -2.71
N ASP A 48 12.03 -0.74 -2.11
CA ASP A 48 11.45 -0.85 -0.77
C ASP A 48 12.28 -0.13 0.29
N ILE A 49 13.61 -0.28 0.26
CA ILE A 49 14.52 0.46 1.14
C ILE A 49 14.33 1.98 0.95
N THR A 50 14.33 2.46 -0.29
CA THR A 50 14.19 3.90 -0.58
C THR A 50 12.84 4.46 -0.14
N CYS A 51 11.73 3.75 -0.38
CA CYS A 51 10.40 4.15 0.07
C CYS A 51 10.31 4.20 1.60
N ASN A 52 10.83 3.21 2.31
CA ASN A 52 10.76 3.19 3.78
C ASN A 52 11.66 4.25 4.43
N ILE A 53 12.84 4.53 3.86
CA ILE A 53 13.74 5.59 4.33
C ILE A 53 13.15 6.99 4.07
N THR A 54 12.27 7.15 3.07
CA THR A 54 11.67 8.47 2.75
C THR A 54 10.33 8.71 3.47
N GLN A 55 9.49 7.69 3.60
CA GLN A 55 8.16 7.82 4.19
C GLN A 55 8.18 8.22 5.67
N VAL A 56 9.07 7.59 6.47
CA VAL A 56 9.13 7.87 7.92
C VAL A 56 9.57 9.31 8.20
N PRO A 57 10.68 9.82 7.62
CA PRO A 57 11.04 11.23 7.77
C PRO A 57 9.96 12.17 7.25
N ALA A 58 9.38 11.93 6.07
CA ALA A 58 8.34 12.80 5.52
C ALA A 58 7.16 12.98 6.50
N GLY A 59 6.70 11.91 7.16
CA GLY A 59 5.66 11.99 8.17
C GLY A 59 6.07 12.75 9.44
N LEU A 60 7.32 12.62 9.87
CA LEU A 60 7.87 13.33 11.03
C LEU A 60 8.03 14.84 10.76
N ILE A 61 8.51 15.21 9.56
CA ILE A 61 8.65 16.63 9.15
C ILE A 61 7.27 17.31 9.20
N ILE A 62 6.23 16.67 8.67
CA ILE A 62 4.87 17.19 8.74
C ILE A 62 4.43 17.40 10.20
N ALA A 63 4.75 16.44 11.08
CA ALA A 63 4.39 16.53 12.49
C ALA A 63 5.11 17.66 13.22
N ASP A 64 6.39 17.91 12.90
CA ASP A 64 7.17 19.01 13.47
C ASP A 64 6.58 20.38 13.10
N PHE A 65 6.04 20.53 11.89
CA PHE A 65 5.36 21.77 11.46
C PHE A 65 3.93 21.93 11.99
N ALA A 66 3.28 20.84 12.40
CA ALA A 66 1.84 20.81 12.66
C ALA A 66 1.40 21.41 14.01
N GLY A 67 2.31 21.53 14.98
CA GLY A 67 2.00 22.01 16.34
C GLY A 67 0.89 21.17 17.00
N ASP A 68 -0.16 21.80 17.51
CA ASP A 68 -1.28 21.10 18.15
C ASP A 68 -2.23 20.42 17.14
N ARG A 69 -2.18 20.80 15.85
CA ARG A 69 -3.16 20.38 14.82
C ARG A 69 -2.70 19.15 14.04
N GLN A 70 -2.24 18.15 14.77
CA GLN A 70 -1.56 16.98 14.20
C GLN A 70 -2.45 16.15 13.27
N VAL A 71 -3.72 15.94 13.62
CA VAL A 71 -4.67 15.21 12.78
C VAL A 71 -4.96 15.98 11.48
N THR A 72 -5.08 17.30 11.53
CA THR A 72 -5.31 18.13 10.34
C THR A 72 -4.10 18.10 9.41
N ALA A 73 -2.88 18.23 9.94
CA ALA A 73 -1.67 18.17 9.15
C ALA A 73 -1.48 16.79 8.50
N ALA A 74 -1.72 15.71 9.24
CA ALA A 74 -1.70 14.36 8.69
C ALA A 74 -2.76 14.13 7.61
N SER A 75 -3.96 14.71 7.75
CA SER A 75 -4.97 14.71 6.68
C SER A 75 -4.51 15.46 5.43
N ILE A 76 -3.86 16.61 5.56
CA ILE A 76 -3.31 17.36 4.41
C ILE A 76 -2.21 16.55 3.72
N GLY A 77 -1.29 15.95 4.48
CA GLY A 77 -0.28 15.04 3.94
C GLY A 77 -0.89 13.86 3.18
N GLY A 78 -1.94 13.25 3.75
CA GLY A 78 -2.73 12.20 3.09
C GLY A 78 -3.37 12.67 1.78
N ALA A 79 -3.89 13.90 1.73
CA ALA A 79 -4.47 14.47 0.51
C ALA A 79 -3.44 14.58 -0.64
N TYR A 80 -2.21 14.99 -0.34
CA TYR A 80 -1.12 15.00 -1.33
C TYR A 80 -0.71 13.59 -1.77
N SER A 81 -0.73 12.60 -0.87
CA SER A 81 -0.53 11.20 -1.24
C SER A 81 -1.62 10.70 -2.21
N ILE A 82 -2.87 11.11 -1.99
CA ILE A 82 -3.99 10.78 -2.90
C ILE A 82 -3.84 11.50 -4.25
N ALA A 83 -3.33 12.73 -4.27
CA ALA A 83 -3.02 13.43 -5.52
C ALA A 83 -2.01 12.63 -6.39
N GLY A 84 -1.02 11.99 -5.76
CA GLY A 84 -0.14 11.03 -6.45
C GLY A 84 -0.89 9.81 -6.99
N SER A 85 -1.80 9.24 -6.19
CA SER A 85 -2.66 8.12 -6.60
C SER A 85 -3.55 8.47 -7.82
N PHE A 86 -4.05 9.71 -7.91
CA PHE A 86 -4.81 10.19 -9.06
C PHE A 86 -4.02 10.19 -10.36
N ALA A 87 -2.71 10.42 -10.33
CA ALA A 87 -1.89 10.31 -11.53
C ALA A 87 -1.88 8.87 -12.07
N VAL A 88 -1.79 7.88 -11.17
CA VAL A 88 -1.84 6.46 -11.53
C VAL A 88 -3.22 6.06 -12.04
N SER A 89 -4.27 6.32 -11.25
CA SER A 89 -5.63 5.89 -11.60
C SER A 89 -6.15 6.64 -12.83
N GLY A 90 -5.82 7.92 -12.97
CA GLY A 90 -6.15 8.75 -14.13
C GLY A 90 -5.47 8.25 -15.40
N TYR A 91 -4.20 7.86 -15.33
CA TYR A 91 -3.53 7.23 -16.48
C TYR A 91 -4.27 5.97 -16.92
N ILE A 92 -4.63 5.09 -15.98
CA ILE A 92 -5.33 3.84 -16.30
C ILE A 92 -6.73 4.11 -16.87
N LEU A 93 -7.40 5.16 -16.40
CA LEU A 93 -8.70 5.58 -16.89
C LEU A 93 -8.65 6.03 -18.37
N PHE A 94 -7.64 6.83 -18.74
CA PHE A 94 -7.53 7.40 -20.09
C PHE A 94 -6.81 6.51 -21.10
N PHE A 95 -5.80 5.75 -20.67
CA PHE A 95 -4.91 4.98 -21.55
C PHE A 95 -5.10 3.47 -21.46
N GLY A 96 -6.06 3.00 -20.66
CA GLY A 96 -6.32 1.57 -20.47
C GLY A 96 -5.37 0.93 -19.47
N ALA A 97 -5.29 -0.40 -19.47
CA ALA A 97 -4.55 -1.12 -18.44
C ALA A 97 -3.03 -0.81 -18.50
N ALA A 98 -2.41 -0.54 -17.35
CA ALA A 98 -1.00 -0.10 -17.29
C ALA A 98 0.00 -1.08 -17.92
N HIS A 99 -0.36 -2.37 -18.01
CA HIS A 99 0.50 -3.38 -18.64
C HIS A 99 0.56 -3.24 -20.17
N GLU A 100 -0.43 -2.62 -20.82
CA GLU A 100 -0.44 -2.40 -22.27
C GLU A 100 0.54 -1.28 -22.68
N SER A 101 0.77 -0.30 -21.80
CA SER A 101 1.57 0.90 -22.08
C SER A 101 2.63 1.20 -21.02
N ILE A 102 3.30 0.15 -20.53
CA ILE A 102 4.16 0.22 -19.33
C ILE A 102 5.32 1.22 -19.44
N LYS A 103 5.93 1.41 -20.63
CA LYS A 103 7.07 2.35 -20.80
C LYS A 103 6.63 3.79 -20.57
N SER A 104 5.47 4.16 -21.13
CA SER A 104 4.85 5.48 -20.93
C SER A 104 4.41 5.65 -19.47
N PHE A 105 3.76 4.64 -18.90
CA PHE A 105 3.34 4.63 -17.51
C PHE A 105 4.52 4.84 -16.53
N MET A 106 5.62 4.10 -16.70
CA MET A 106 6.81 4.23 -15.85
C MET A 106 7.50 5.59 -16.03
N THR A 107 7.52 6.13 -17.26
CA THR A 107 8.09 7.46 -17.52
C THR A 107 7.32 8.55 -16.80
N MET A 108 5.98 8.49 -16.83
CA MET A 108 5.13 9.42 -16.08
C MET A 108 5.44 9.39 -14.57
N LEU A 109 5.56 8.19 -13.99
CA LEU A 109 5.88 8.03 -12.56
C LEU A 109 7.24 8.62 -12.21
N ILE A 110 8.26 8.40 -13.04
CA ILE A 110 9.61 8.96 -12.85
C ILE A 110 9.55 10.49 -12.85
N VAL A 111 8.86 11.10 -13.83
CA VAL A 111 8.75 12.56 -13.95
C VAL A 111 8.06 13.16 -12.72
N ILE A 112 6.93 12.58 -12.30
CA ILE A 112 6.19 13.07 -11.13
C ILE A 112 7.03 12.94 -9.86
N MET A 113 7.71 11.81 -9.66
CA MET A 113 8.58 11.60 -8.50
C MET A 113 9.77 12.54 -8.49
N LEU A 114 10.38 12.81 -9.63
CA LEU A 114 11.48 13.77 -9.74
C LEU A 114 11.00 15.19 -9.40
N VAL A 115 9.90 15.64 -9.98
CA VAL A 115 9.37 16.99 -9.73
C VAL A 115 9.01 17.18 -8.25
N THR A 116 8.30 16.21 -7.66
CA THR A 116 7.86 16.29 -6.26
C THR A 116 9.04 16.23 -5.29
N THR A 117 10.00 15.34 -5.52
CA THR A 117 11.19 15.21 -4.66
C THR A 117 12.10 16.44 -4.78
N MET A 118 12.32 16.94 -5.99
CA MET A 118 13.14 18.13 -6.22
C MET A 118 12.53 19.37 -5.57
N ALA A 119 11.21 19.51 -5.57
CA ALA A 119 10.54 20.59 -4.86
C ALA A 119 10.86 20.54 -3.36
N VAL A 120 10.77 19.36 -2.72
CA VAL A 120 11.11 19.21 -1.30
C VAL A 120 12.58 19.58 -1.03
N VAL A 121 13.52 19.08 -1.84
CA VAL A 121 14.95 19.36 -1.68
C VAL A 121 15.29 20.85 -1.82
N ILE A 122 14.56 21.58 -2.67
CA ILE A 122 14.80 23.02 -2.91
C ILE A 122 14.14 23.88 -1.82
N PHE A 123 12.91 23.56 -1.42
CA PHE A 123 12.10 24.43 -0.57
C PHE A 123 12.18 24.10 0.92
N VAL A 124 12.45 22.85 1.30
CA VAL A 124 12.50 22.41 2.70
C VAL A 124 13.95 22.47 3.19
N LYS A 125 14.27 23.51 3.96
CA LYS A 125 15.57 23.66 4.63
C LYS A 125 15.43 23.29 6.10
N GLU A 126 15.99 22.16 6.50
CA GLU A 126 16.02 21.73 7.89
C GLU A 126 17.36 22.04 8.56
N THR A 127 17.32 22.23 9.88
CA THR A 127 18.52 22.29 10.70
C THR A 127 18.80 20.87 11.21
N PRO A 128 19.94 20.25 10.86
CA PRO A 128 20.26 18.90 11.30
C PRO A 128 20.28 18.81 12.83
N TYR A 129 19.69 17.75 13.37
CA TYR A 129 19.79 17.47 14.80
C TYR A 129 21.24 17.20 15.18
N VAL A 130 21.77 17.96 16.15
CA VAL A 130 23.10 17.74 16.72
C VAL A 130 22.93 16.96 18.02
N PRO A 131 23.36 15.68 18.08
CA PRO A 131 23.23 14.90 19.31
C PRO A 131 24.07 15.53 20.43
N PRO A 132 23.56 15.56 21.67
CA PRO A 132 24.27 16.13 22.82
C PRO A 132 25.54 15.34 23.18
N VAL A 133 25.66 14.10 22.70
CA VAL A 133 26.84 13.23 22.89
C VAL A 133 27.24 12.63 21.55
N GLN A 134 28.46 12.93 21.08
CA GLN A 134 29.03 12.27 19.90
C GLN A 134 29.30 10.80 20.21
N ARG A 135 28.67 9.90 19.45
CA ARG A 135 28.91 8.46 19.55
C ARG A 135 29.85 8.03 18.43
N ALA A 136 30.64 7.00 18.68
CA ALA A 136 31.43 6.38 17.63
C ALA A 136 30.51 5.78 16.55
N LYS A 137 30.85 5.96 15.26
CA LYS A 137 30.00 5.52 14.12
C LYS A 137 29.55 4.05 14.19
N GLY A 138 30.42 3.15 14.65
CA GLY A 138 30.06 1.73 14.81
C GLY A 138 29.00 1.50 15.90
N ALA A 139 29.04 2.30 16.97
CA ALA A 139 28.03 2.26 18.03
C ALA A 139 26.70 2.89 17.56
N GLU A 140 26.74 3.92 16.70
CA GLU A 140 25.54 4.49 16.08
C GLU A 140 24.83 3.51 15.15
N ILE A 141 25.57 2.81 14.28
CA ILE A 141 25.01 1.78 13.39
C ILE A 141 24.38 0.66 14.22
N LYS A 142 25.10 0.15 15.23
CA LYS A 142 24.56 -0.86 16.14
C LYS A 142 23.30 -0.36 16.86
N ALA A 143 23.32 0.88 17.33
CA ALA A 143 22.16 1.49 17.97
C ALA A 143 20.98 1.62 17.01
N ALA A 144 21.19 1.94 15.72
CA ALA A 144 20.13 2.03 14.73
C ALA A 144 19.46 0.66 14.44
N PHE A 145 20.23 -0.43 14.34
CA PHE A 145 19.65 -1.77 14.19
C PHE A 145 18.92 -2.22 15.45
N VAL A 146 19.49 -1.94 16.63
CA VAL A 146 18.85 -2.26 17.91
C VAL A 146 17.62 -1.39 18.16
N ALA A 147 17.56 -0.18 17.61
CA ALA A 147 16.47 0.77 17.79
C ALA A 147 15.13 0.19 17.34
N VAL A 148 15.04 -0.45 16.17
CA VAL A 148 13.77 -1.06 15.71
C VAL A 148 13.28 -2.12 16.70
N TRP A 149 14.17 -3.02 17.13
CA TRP A 149 13.85 -4.06 18.10
C TRP A 149 13.46 -3.48 19.47
N THR A 150 14.23 -2.50 19.95
CA THR A 150 13.94 -1.80 21.21
C THR A 150 12.60 -1.08 21.13
N GLY A 151 12.31 -0.40 20.03
CA GLY A 151 11.04 0.31 19.79
C GLY A 151 9.83 -0.61 19.90
N ILE A 152 9.89 -1.79 19.29
CA ILE A 152 8.85 -2.82 19.40
C ILE A 152 8.74 -3.32 20.85
N LYS A 153 9.87 -3.54 21.54
CA LYS A 153 9.89 -4.09 22.90
C LYS A 153 9.38 -3.12 23.96
N ILE A 154 9.65 -1.82 23.82
CA ILE A 154 9.24 -0.79 24.79
C ILE A 154 7.90 -0.15 24.46
N LEU A 155 7.22 -0.65 23.42
CA LEU A 155 6.01 -0.06 22.89
C LEU A 155 4.90 -0.05 23.97
N PRO A 156 4.33 1.12 24.32
CA PRO A 156 3.22 1.21 25.26
C PRO A 156 2.04 0.33 24.82
N LYS A 157 1.31 -0.24 25.79
CA LYS A 157 0.20 -1.19 25.52
C LYS A 157 -0.81 -0.66 24.49
N THR A 158 -1.18 0.61 24.58
CA THR A 158 -2.11 1.26 23.64
C THR A 158 -1.55 1.28 22.21
N LEU A 159 -0.28 1.65 22.04
CA LEU A 159 0.39 1.61 20.74
C LEU A 159 0.55 0.17 20.24
N ALA A 160 0.68 -0.81 21.13
CA ALA A 160 0.87 -2.20 20.74
C ALA A 160 -0.41 -2.78 20.12
N TYR A 161 -1.57 -2.50 20.74
CA TYR A 161 -2.85 -2.86 20.15
C TYR A 161 -3.09 -2.13 18.83
N TYR A 162 -2.72 -0.86 18.74
CA TYR A 162 -2.84 -0.11 17.50
C TYR A 162 -1.92 -0.67 16.39
N ALA A 163 -0.69 -1.05 16.71
CA ALA A 163 0.23 -1.71 15.78
C ALA A 163 -0.29 -3.07 15.30
N VAL A 164 -0.91 -3.87 16.19
CA VAL A 164 -1.57 -5.12 15.81
C VAL A 164 -2.73 -4.86 14.85
N CYS A 165 -3.58 -3.87 15.12
CA CYS A 165 -4.62 -3.46 14.18
C CYS A 165 -4.02 -3.04 12.83
N PHE A 166 -2.92 -2.28 12.85
CA PHE A 166 -2.22 -1.84 11.65
C PHE A 166 -1.74 -3.02 10.79
N VAL A 167 -1.07 -4.03 11.39
CA VAL A 167 -0.61 -5.24 10.69
C VAL A 167 -1.79 -5.98 10.03
N LEU A 168 -2.87 -6.20 10.78
CA LEU A 168 -4.02 -6.97 10.32
C LEU A 168 -4.81 -6.24 9.21
N ILE A 169 -5.04 -4.93 9.38
CA ILE A 169 -5.69 -4.07 8.38
C ILE A 169 -4.83 -4.00 7.12
N GLN A 170 -3.51 -3.85 7.27
CA GLN A 170 -2.62 -3.77 6.12
C GLN A 170 -2.57 -5.09 5.35
N TYR A 171 -2.51 -6.23 6.04
CA TYR A 171 -2.64 -7.51 5.38
C TYR A 171 -3.93 -7.56 4.56
N GLY A 172 -5.06 -7.19 5.16
CA GLY A 172 -6.37 -7.31 4.51
C GLY A 172 -6.51 -6.45 3.27
N PHE A 173 -6.06 -5.20 3.35
CA PHE A 173 -6.08 -4.30 2.20
C PHE A 173 -5.07 -4.70 1.12
N THR A 174 -3.89 -5.20 1.52
CA THR A 174 -2.89 -5.71 0.56
C THR A 174 -3.40 -6.95 -0.17
N ALA A 175 -4.11 -7.84 0.53
CA ALA A 175 -4.72 -9.02 -0.06
C ALA A 175 -5.71 -8.66 -1.18
N TYR A 176 -6.56 -7.66 -0.92
CA TYR A 176 -7.44 -7.11 -1.94
C TYR A 176 -6.65 -6.44 -3.07
N ASN A 177 -5.79 -5.48 -2.74
CA ASN A 177 -5.12 -4.66 -3.75
C ASN A 177 -4.19 -5.48 -4.66
N GLY A 178 -3.54 -6.52 -4.13
CA GLY A 178 -2.71 -7.44 -4.89
C GLY A 178 -3.50 -8.39 -5.80
N ALA A 179 -4.76 -8.71 -5.44
CA ALA A 179 -5.60 -9.63 -6.21
C ALA A 179 -6.68 -8.92 -7.07
N LYS A 180 -6.95 -7.63 -6.86
CA LYS A 180 -8.15 -6.94 -7.38
C LYS A 180 -8.34 -7.07 -8.90
N GLY A 181 -7.28 -6.90 -9.69
CA GLY A 181 -7.37 -7.01 -11.15
C GLY A 181 -7.78 -8.43 -11.58
N GLN A 182 -7.16 -9.44 -10.96
CA GLN A 182 -7.47 -10.85 -11.23
C GLN A 182 -8.84 -11.24 -10.69
N PHE A 183 -9.24 -10.72 -9.53
CA PHE A 183 -10.55 -10.95 -8.94
C PHE A 183 -11.68 -10.41 -9.83
N PHE A 184 -11.61 -9.15 -10.24
CA PHE A 184 -12.64 -8.57 -11.11
C PHE A 184 -12.62 -9.16 -12.53
N GLY A 185 -11.44 -9.43 -13.08
CA GLY A 185 -11.30 -10.04 -14.40
C GLY A 185 -11.78 -11.49 -14.47
N LEU A 186 -11.32 -12.35 -13.55
CA LEU A 186 -11.56 -13.79 -13.60
C LEU A 186 -12.81 -14.22 -12.81
N VAL A 187 -13.01 -13.69 -11.60
CA VAL A 187 -14.07 -14.17 -10.69
C VAL A 187 -15.39 -13.44 -10.92
N VAL A 188 -15.35 -12.12 -11.08
CA VAL A 188 -16.55 -11.29 -11.24
C VAL A 188 -17.05 -11.30 -12.69
N LYS A 189 -16.17 -11.00 -13.65
CA LYS A 189 -16.51 -10.96 -15.09
C LYS A 189 -16.37 -12.30 -15.83
N GLY A 190 -15.77 -13.33 -15.22
CA GLY A 190 -15.61 -14.64 -15.86
C GLY A 190 -14.69 -14.64 -17.09
N GLY A 191 -13.75 -13.70 -17.17
CA GLY A 191 -12.81 -13.57 -18.28
C GLY A 191 -11.65 -14.58 -18.23
N SER A 192 -10.77 -14.49 -19.23
CA SER A 192 -9.52 -15.25 -19.29
C SER A 192 -8.33 -14.30 -19.40
N ALA A 193 -7.32 -14.51 -18.56
CA ALA A 193 -6.07 -13.76 -18.61
C ALA A 193 -5.13 -14.22 -19.76
N GLU A 194 -5.40 -15.38 -20.36
CA GLU A 194 -4.50 -15.98 -21.35
C GLU A 194 -4.53 -15.19 -22.66
N GLY A 195 -3.41 -14.53 -23.01
CA GLY A 195 -3.26 -13.73 -24.22
C GLY A 195 -3.99 -12.38 -24.21
N ALA A 196 -4.62 -12.00 -23.10
CA ALA A 196 -5.34 -10.74 -22.95
C ALA A 196 -4.42 -9.51 -23.06
N ASP A 197 -3.12 -9.67 -22.77
CA ASP A 197 -2.08 -8.65 -22.88
C ASP A 197 -1.52 -8.48 -24.30
N LYS A 198 -1.83 -9.41 -25.23
CA LYS A 198 -1.26 -9.44 -26.59
C LYS A 198 -2.28 -9.23 -27.70
N CYS A 199 -3.56 -9.35 -27.41
CA CYS A 199 -4.59 -9.40 -28.44
C CYS A 199 -4.89 -8.04 -29.09
N GLY A 200 -4.60 -6.92 -28.42
CA GLY A 200 -4.80 -5.58 -28.97
C GLY A 200 -6.25 -5.37 -29.40
N SER A 201 -6.49 -5.06 -30.68
CA SER A 201 -7.85 -4.91 -31.23
C SER A 201 -8.57 -6.23 -31.53
N ASN A 202 -7.89 -7.37 -31.48
CA ASN A 202 -8.40 -8.68 -31.87
C ASN A 202 -8.58 -9.62 -30.66
N CYS A 203 -9.06 -9.08 -29.54
CA CYS A 203 -9.32 -9.86 -28.34
C CYS A 203 -10.58 -10.72 -28.45
N THR A 204 -10.50 -11.94 -27.93
CA THR A 204 -11.70 -12.77 -27.70
C THR A 204 -12.56 -12.15 -26.60
N GLU A 205 -13.86 -12.46 -26.58
CA GLU A 205 -14.79 -11.93 -25.57
C GLU A 205 -14.31 -12.24 -24.14
N ALA A 206 -13.74 -13.42 -23.90
CA ALA A 206 -13.17 -13.79 -22.61
C ALA A 206 -11.97 -12.91 -22.21
N GLN A 207 -11.11 -12.55 -23.15
CA GLN A 207 -9.97 -11.64 -22.92
C GLN A 207 -10.44 -10.20 -22.68
N THR A 208 -11.44 -9.75 -23.44
CA THR A 208 -12.06 -8.42 -23.24
C THR A 208 -12.70 -8.33 -21.87
N ASN A 209 -13.44 -9.35 -21.43
CA ASN A 209 -14.04 -9.40 -20.09
C ASN A 209 -12.98 -9.32 -18.98
N PHE A 210 -11.81 -9.92 -19.19
CA PHE A 210 -10.68 -9.80 -18.26
C PHE A 210 -10.13 -8.37 -18.22
N ASN A 211 -9.82 -7.78 -19.38
CA ASN A 211 -9.26 -6.42 -19.49
C ASN A 211 -10.24 -5.37 -18.94
N ASP A 212 -11.53 -5.49 -19.26
CA ASP A 212 -12.58 -4.66 -18.69
C ASP A 212 -12.64 -4.78 -17.16
N GLY A 213 -12.52 -5.99 -16.62
CA GLY A 213 -12.50 -6.21 -15.18
C GLY A 213 -11.31 -5.53 -14.51
N VAL A 214 -10.13 -5.60 -15.12
CA VAL A 214 -8.92 -4.92 -14.65
C VAL A 214 -9.06 -3.40 -14.71
N GLN A 215 -9.60 -2.86 -15.82
CA GLN A 215 -9.83 -1.42 -15.99
C GLN A 215 -10.90 -0.91 -15.01
N LEU A 216 -11.96 -1.68 -14.77
CA LEU A 216 -12.98 -1.36 -13.78
C LEU A 216 -12.38 -1.29 -12.37
N ALA A 217 -11.56 -2.28 -11.99
CA ALA A 217 -10.95 -2.37 -10.67
C ALA A 217 -9.88 -1.29 -10.42
N SER A 218 -8.98 -1.06 -11.38
CA SER A 218 -7.80 -0.19 -11.17
C SER A 218 -7.92 1.19 -11.81
N GLY A 219 -8.93 1.41 -12.65
CA GLY A 219 -9.23 2.71 -13.27
C GLY A 219 -10.40 3.38 -12.58
N THR A 220 -11.62 2.91 -12.85
CA THR A 220 -12.85 3.56 -12.36
C THR A 220 -12.99 3.46 -10.84
N THR A 221 -12.85 2.26 -10.27
CA THR A 221 -13.04 2.05 -8.83
C THR A 221 -12.00 2.80 -8.02
N ASP A 222 -10.71 2.72 -8.40
CA ASP A 222 -9.62 3.47 -7.76
C ASP A 222 -9.80 4.99 -7.88
N THR A 223 -10.29 5.50 -9.02
CA THR A 223 -10.55 6.94 -9.18
C THR A 223 -11.66 7.42 -8.23
N ILE A 224 -12.76 6.65 -8.11
CA ILE A 224 -13.83 6.97 -7.16
C ILE A 224 -13.33 6.81 -5.72
N TYR A 225 -12.57 5.76 -5.43
CA TYR A 225 -11.91 5.54 -4.14
C TYR A 225 -11.07 6.76 -3.76
N ASN A 226 -10.28 7.31 -4.67
CA ASN A 226 -9.45 8.50 -4.45
C ASN A 226 -10.32 9.75 -4.18
N CYS A 227 -11.41 9.94 -4.94
CA CYS A 227 -12.37 11.04 -4.69
C CYS A 227 -13.00 10.96 -3.30
N VAL A 228 -13.50 9.78 -2.91
CA VAL A 228 -14.11 9.56 -1.59
C VAL A 228 -13.07 9.66 -0.48
N SER A 229 -11.83 9.24 -0.73
CA SER A 229 -10.70 9.41 0.19
C SER A 229 -10.45 10.88 0.53
N LEU A 230 -10.43 11.77 -0.48
CA LEU A 230 -10.25 13.21 -0.25
C LEU A 230 -11.38 13.81 0.59
N LEU A 231 -12.62 13.46 0.27
CA LEU A 231 -13.78 13.91 1.05
C LEU A 231 -13.71 13.40 2.49
N PHE A 232 -13.34 12.13 2.68
CA PHE A 232 -13.21 11.54 4.00
C PHE A 232 -12.08 12.18 4.81
N LEU A 233 -10.90 12.43 4.21
CA LEU A 233 -9.78 13.09 4.89
C LEU A 233 -10.12 14.51 5.35
N ALA A 234 -10.97 15.24 4.61
CA ALA A 234 -11.46 16.56 5.02
C ALA A 234 -12.35 16.49 6.27
N VAL A 235 -13.12 15.40 6.42
CA VAL A 235 -14.06 15.21 7.54
C VAL A 235 -13.40 14.47 8.72
N LEU A 236 -12.30 13.73 8.49
CA LEU A 236 -11.61 12.93 9.50
C LEU A 236 -11.23 13.72 10.77
N PRO A 237 -10.64 14.94 10.70
CA PRO A 237 -10.32 15.71 11.90
C PRO A 237 -11.55 16.03 12.75
N TYR A 238 -12.69 16.34 12.10
CA TYR A 238 -13.96 16.58 12.79
C TYR A 238 -14.48 15.32 13.49
N LEU A 239 -14.42 14.17 12.82
CA LEU A 239 -14.85 12.89 13.40
C LEU A 239 -14.02 12.51 14.63
N VAL A 240 -12.70 12.68 14.54
CA VAL A 240 -11.78 12.34 15.63
C VAL A 240 -12.02 13.24 16.84
N ARG A 241 -12.22 14.54 16.63
CA ARG A 241 -12.54 15.49 17.72
C ARG A 241 -13.88 15.19 18.40
N LYS A 242 -14.90 14.83 17.61
CA LYS A 242 -16.26 14.63 18.13
C LYS A 242 -16.49 13.26 18.76
N PHE A 243 -15.96 12.20 18.14
CA PHE A 243 -16.25 10.81 18.54
C PHE A 243 -15.04 10.12 19.19
N GLY A 244 -13.86 10.71 19.10
CA GLY A 244 -12.61 10.12 19.58
C GLY A 244 -12.01 9.12 18.58
N ALA A 245 -10.68 9.03 18.56
CA ALA A 245 -9.96 8.18 17.61
C ALA A 245 -10.29 6.69 17.72
N LYS A 246 -10.53 6.15 18.93
CA LYS A 246 -10.97 4.75 19.09
C LYS A 246 -12.25 4.44 18.29
N ALA A 247 -13.27 5.28 18.45
CA ALA A 247 -14.57 5.07 17.81
C ALA A 247 -14.44 5.18 16.28
N VAL A 248 -13.67 6.17 15.80
CA VAL A 248 -13.41 6.36 14.36
C VAL A 248 -12.67 5.16 13.77
N ILE A 249 -11.57 4.69 14.39
CA ILE A 249 -10.82 3.51 13.92
C ILE A 249 -11.75 2.28 13.86
N THR A 250 -12.55 2.07 14.90
CA THR A 250 -13.42 0.89 14.98
C THR A 250 -14.53 0.94 13.93
N ALA A 251 -15.23 2.07 13.80
CA ALA A 251 -16.31 2.25 12.83
C ALA A 251 -15.80 2.17 11.39
N THR A 252 -14.66 2.79 11.10
CA THR A 252 -14.07 2.80 9.76
C THR A 252 -13.47 1.47 9.36
N THR A 253 -13.24 0.53 10.30
CA THR A 253 -12.80 -0.84 9.97
C THR A 253 -13.95 -1.71 9.45
N ILE A 254 -15.21 -1.38 9.76
CA ILE A 254 -16.39 -2.16 9.36
C ILE A 254 -16.46 -2.37 7.84
N PRO A 255 -16.31 -1.34 6.98
CA PRO A 255 -16.24 -1.54 5.53
C PRO A 255 -15.25 -2.60 5.08
N GLN A 256 -14.06 -2.66 5.69
CA GLN A 256 -13.03 -3.62 5.30
C GLN A 256 -13.36 -5.07 5.72
N ILE A 257 -14.22 -5.27 6.72
CA ILE A 257 -14.78 -6.58 7.06
C ILE A 257 -15.68 -7.10 5.93
N LEU A 258 -16.36 -6.20 5.20
CA LEU A 258 -17.25 -6.58 4.09
C LEU A 258 -16.50 -7.18 2.90
N LEU A 259 -15.15 -7.17 2.90
CA LEU A 259 -14.37 -7.99 1.97
C LEU A 259 -14.70 -9.50 2.09
N ILE A 260 -15.16 -9.96 3.26
CA ILE A 260 -15.70 -11.32 3.44
C ILE A 260 -16.90 -11.54 2.52
N ALA A 261 -17.83 -10.57 2.46
CA ALA A 261 -19.02 -10.67 1.61
C ALA A 261 -18.63 -10.53 0.12
N MET A 262 -17.72 -9.61 -0.19
CA MET A 262 -17.19 -9.41 -1.55
C MET A 262 -16.60 -10.70 -2.13
N ALA A 263 -15.91 -11.52 -1.32
CA ALA A 263 -15.31 -12.77 -1.80
C ALA A 263 -16.33 -13.77 -2.41
N PHE A 264 -17.62 -13.66 -2.05
CA PHE A 264 -18.70 -14.49 -2.59
C PHE A 264 -19.67 -13.73 -3.49
N CYS A 265 -19.55 -12.40 -3.55
CA CYS A 265 -20.38 -11.55 -4.37
C CYS A 265 -19.80 -11.44 -5.79
N LYS A 266 -20.68 -11.44 -6.79
CA LYS A 266 -20.32 -11.20 -8.21
C LYS A 266 -21.02 -9.96 -8.76
N ILE A 267 -21.65 -9.18 -7.89
CA ILE A 267 -22.44 -8.00 -8.27
C ILE A 267 -21.49 -6.82 -8.25
N ILE A 268 -21.05 -6.40 -9.45
CA ILE A 268 -20.09 -5.31 -9.65
C ILE A 268 -20.38 -4.07 -8.79
N PRO A 269 -21.60 -3.49 -8.79
CA PRO A 269 -21.88 -2.31 -7.96
C PRO A 269 -21.67 -2.52 -6.46
N VAL A 270 -22.01 -3.70 -5.94
CA VAL A 270 -21.86 -4.02 -4.51
C VAL A 270 -20.38 -4.11 -4.16
N ASP A 271 -19.60 -4.81 -4.98
CA ASP A 271 -18.17 -4.99 -4.78
C ASP A 271 -17.43 -3.65 -4.85
N MET A 272 -17.80 -2.79 -5.81
CA MET A 272 -17.25 -1.44 -5.91
C MET A 272 -17.56 -0.60 -4.66
N ILE A 273 -18.79 -0.63 -4.16
CA ILE A 273 -19.17 0.12 -2.94
C ILE A 273 -18.34 -0.34 -1.74
N ILE A 274 -18.17 -1.65 -1.56
CA ILE A 274 -17.35 -2.23 -0.48
C ILE A 274 -15.91 -1.74 -0.56
N VAL A 275 -15.30 -1.83 -1.75
CA VAL A 275 -13.91 -1.40 -1.98
C VAL A 275 -13.75 0.10 -1.74
N ILE A 276 -14.65 0.93 -2.30
CA ILE A 276 -14.61 2.38 -2.13
C ILE A 276 -14.72 2.71 -0.64
N ALA A 277 -15.59 2.03 0.11
CA ALA A 277 -15.75 2.24 1.53
C ALA A 277 -14.50 1.84 2.37
N CYS A 278 -13.66 0.92 1.88
CA CYS A 278 -12.37 0.58 2.52
C CYS A 278 -11.40 1.77 2.56
N CYS A 279 -11.61 2.82 1.74
CA CYS A 279 -10.81 4.03 1.84
C CYS A 279 -10.89 4.68 3.21
N MET A 280 -12.03 4.55 3.90
CA MET A 280 -12.20 5.11 5.24
C MET A 280 -11.25 4.44 6.23
N THR A 281 -11.10 3.11 6.16
CA THR A 281 -10.18 2.36 7.00
C THR A 281 -8.73 2.78 6.76
N GLN A 282 -8.32 2.81 5.49
CA GLN A 282 -6.95 3.10 5.09
C GLN A 282 -6.55 4.54 5.46
N ASN A 283 -7.37 5.52 5.09
CA ASN A 283 -7.10 6.91 5.43
C ASN A 283 -7.07 7.12 6.95
N THR A 284 -7.97 6.47 7.71
CA THR A 284 -7.97 6.58 9.17
C THR A 284 -6.70 6.00 9.78
N ILE A 285 -6.30 4.78 9.38
CA ILE A 285 -5.15 4.11 10.01
C ILE A 285 -3.84 4.82 9.69
N PHE A 286 -3.63 5.28 8.45
CA PHE A 286 -2.42 5.99 8.07
C PHE A 286 -2.38 7.42 8.65
N SER A 287 -3.45 8.20 8.52
CA SER A 287 -3.45 9.58 9.01
C SER A 287 -3.42 9.70 10.53
N LEU A 288 -3.91 8.69 11.27
CA LEU A 288 -3.83 8.70 12.73
C LEU A 288 -2.54 8.12 13.29
N GLN A 289 -1.64 7.58 12.46
CA GLN A 289 -0.41 6.93 12.92
C GLN A 289 0.45 7.86 13.80
N ILE A 290 0.93 8.96 13.22
CA ILE A 290 1.80 9.91 13.93
C ILE A 290 1.04 10.63 15.05
N PRO A 291 -0.19 11.16 14.84
CA PRO A 291 -0.99 11.77 15.90
C PRO A 291 -1.21 10.86 17.12
N THR A 292 -1.44 9.56 16.89
CA THR A 292 -1.61 8.57 17.96
C THR A 292 -0.32 8.37 18.75
N ILE A 293 0.84 8.28 18.07
CA ILE A 293 2.12 8.14 18.74
C ILE A 293 2.41 9.38 19.60
N MET A 294 2.22 10.58 19.07
CA MET A 294 2.40 11.81 19.85
C MET A 294 1.43 11.93 21.01
N HIS A 295 0.19 11.45 20.87
CA HIS A 295 -0.77 11.44 21.98
C HIS A 295 -0.33 10.55 23.14
N VAL A 296 0.25 9.38 22.84
CA VAL A 296 0.65 8.42 23.87
C VAL A 296 2.01 8.75 24.48
N VAL A 297 2.95 9.24 23.68
CA VAL A 297 4.35 9.44 24.11
C VAL A 297 4.65 10.92 24.43
N GLY A 298 3.85 11.86 23.96
CA GLY A 298 4.00 13.31 24.20
C GLY A 298 4.92 14.03 23.20
N HIS A 299 4.96 15.36 23.26
CA HIS A 299 5.81 16.21 22.42
C HIS A 299 7.26 16.32 22.97
N GLY A 300 8.25 16.27 22.07
CA GLY A 300 9.66 16.51 22.40
C GLY A 300 10.63 15.58 21.66
N THR A 301 11.84 16.08 21.38
CA THR A 301 12.91 15.32 20.71
C THR A 301 13.44 14.15 21.55
N GLU A 302 13.27 14.19 22.87
CA GLU A 302 13.64 13.09 23.78
C GLU A 302 12.64 11.94 23.81
N ASN A 303 11.44 12.12 23.24
CA ASN A 303 10.35 11.15 23.33
C ASN A 303 10.45 10.02 22.29
N ASN A 304 11.59 9.87 21.62
CA ASN A 304 11.84 8.78 20.67
C ASN A 304 10.73 8.64 19.60
N LEU A 305 10.14 9.75 19.14
CA LEU A 305 9.02 9.75 18.19
C LEU A 305 9.38 8.97 16.90
N GLY A 306 10.58 9.17 16.38
CA GLY A 306 11.08 8.46 15.21
C GLY A 306 11.25 6.95 15.43
N LEU A 307 11.56 6.51 16.65
CA LEU A 307 11.66 5.10 17.02
C LEU A 307 10.31 4.39 16.86
N PHE A 308 9.26 5.00 17.42
CA PHE A 308 7.90 4.46 17.34
C PHE A 308 7.34 4.58 15.92
N ALA A 309 7.59 5.70 15.22
CA ALA A 309 7.20 5.84 13.82
C ALA A 309 7.82 4.75 12.94
N GLY A 310 9.11 4.44 13.13
CA GLY A 310 9.79 3.32 12.47
C GLY A 310 9.21 1.95 12.82
N ALA A 311 8.81 1.73 14.09
CA ALA A 311 8.14 0.49 14.50
C ALA A 311 6.77 0.32 13.82
N PHE A 312 5.98 1.40 13.68
CA PHE A 312 4.70 1.36 12.96
C PHE A 312 4.87 1.15 11.47
N ASN A 313 5.89 1.76 10.86
CA ASN A 313 6.21 1.47 9.47
C ASN A 313 6.65 0.02 9.27
N SER A 314 7.39 -0.56 10.24
CA SER A 314 7.73 -1.98 10.22
C SER A 314 6.48 -2.88 10.35
N ALA A 315 5.49 -2.47 11.16
CA ALA A 315 4.20 -3.15 11.26
C ALA A 315 3.41 -3.09 9.94
N ASN A 316 3.42 -1.95 9.24
CA ASN A 316 2.87 -1.82 7.89
C ASN A 316 3.51 -2.84 6.93
N CYS A 317 4.84 -2.82 6.83
CA CYS A 317 5.59 -3.75 5.97
C CYS A 317 5.36 -5.22 6.36
N LEU A 318 5.25 -5.52 7.66
CA LEU A 318 4.97 -6.88 8.13
C LEU A 318 3.60 -7.38 7.63
N GLY A 319 2.57 -6.54 7.66
CA GLY A 319 1.25 -6.89 7.12
C GLY A 319 1.29 -7.21 5.62
N GLN A 320 2.02 -6.39 4.85
CA GLN A 320 2.22 -6.60 3.41
C GLN A 320 3.05 -7.86 3.13
N PHE A 321 4.14 -8.07 3.88
CA PHE A 321 5.02 -9.21 3.75
C PHE A 321 4.29 -10.54 4.00
N LEU A 322 3.51 -10.60 5.08
CA LEU A 322 2.68 -11.77 5.38
C LEU A 322 1.71 -12.04 4.22
N ASN A 323 1.11 -10.99 3.63
CA ASN A 323 0.25 -11.18 2.49
C ASN A 323 0.98 -11.75 1.28
N PHE A 324 2.14 -11.20 0.89
CA PHE A 324 2.92 -11.74 -0.22
C PHE A 324 3.34 -13.20 0.01
N ALA A 325 3.71 -13.55 1.23
CA ALA A 325 4.08 -14.92 1.59
C ALA A 325 2.90 -15.89 1.41
N PHE A 326 1.70 -15.53 1.87
CA PHE A 326 0.54 -16.44 1.84
C PHE A 326 -0.26 -16.37 0.54
N ALA A 327 -0.35 -15.23 -0.14
CA ALA A 327 -1.18 -15.03 -1.33
C ALA A 327 -0.83 -16.02 -2.47
N SER A 328 0.46 -16.27 -2.68
CA SER A 328 0.93 -17.23 -3.71
C SER A 328 0.46 -18.67 -3.49
N VAL A 329 0.19 -19.05 -2.24
CA VAL A 329 -0.34 -20.35 -1.86
C VAL A 329 -1.87 -20.34 -1.91
N LEU A 330 -2.49 -19.28 -1.39
CA LEU A 330 -3.95 -19.14 -1.32
C LEU A 330 -4.61 -19.14 -2.71
N VAL A 331 -3.98 -18.50 -3.70
CA VAL A 331 -4.51 -18.41 -5.07
C VAL A 331 -4.55 -19.78 -5.78
N LYS A 332 -3.79 -20.79 -5.31
CA LYS A 332 -3.78 -22.14 -5.91
C LYS A 332 -4.97 -23.01 -5.50
N THR A 333 -5.79 -22.53 -4.58
CA THR A 333 -6.99 -23.25 -4.12
C THR A 333 -8.13 -23.11 -5.12
N ASP A 334 -9.19 -23.91 -4.96
CA ASP A 334 -10.38 -23.86 -5.83
C ASP A 334 -11.11 -22.50 -5.80
N MET A 335 -10.95 -21.74 -4.71
CA MET A 335 -11.48 -20.37 -4.59
C MET A 335 -10.64 -19.34 -5.36
N GLY A 336 -9.46 -19.71 -5.87
CA GLY A 336 -8.60 -18.86 -6.66
C GLY A 336 -8.32 -17.51 -6.01
N TYR A 337 -8.51 -16.44 -6.78
CA TYR A 337 -8.29 -15.05 -6.33
C TYR A 337 -9.34 -14.52 -5.34
N ALA A 338 -10.41 -15.26 -5.05
CA ALA A 338 -11.38 -14.88 -4.01
C ALA A 338 -10.88 -15.22 -2.59
N LEU A 339 -10.06 -16.27 -2.42
CA LEU A 339 -9.59 -16.68 -1.10
C LEU A 339 -8.67 -15.65 -0.43
N PRO A 340 -7.69 -15.03 -1.11
CA PRO A 340 -6.92 -13.94 -0.53
C PRO A 340 -7.81 -12.79 -0.02
N VAL A 341 -8.84 -12.41 -0.77
CA VAL A 341 -9.80 -11.36 -0.39
C VAL A 341 -10.58 -11.76 0.87
N LEU A 342 -11.05 -13.01 0.93
CA LEU A 342 -11.73 -13.56 2.11
C LEU A 342 -10.85 -13.52 3.36
N VAL A 343 -9.62 -14.06 3.27
CA VAL A 343 -8.66 -14.05 4.39
C VAL A 343 -8.36 -12.62 4.81
N GLY A 344 -8.24 -11.70 3.85
CA GLY A 344 -8.06 -10.28 4.15
C GLY A 344 -9.22 -9.67 4.94
N GLY A 345 -10.45 -10.01 4.57
CA GLY A 345 -11.65 -9.61 5.32
C GLY A 345 -11.70 -10.21 6.73
N VAL A 346 -11.33 -11.48 6.90
CA VAL A 346 -11.27 -12.15 8.22
C VAL A 346 -10.23 -11.49 9.14
N LEU A 347 -9.02 -11.19 8.64
CA LEU A 347 -8.02 -10.49 9.44
C LEU A 347 -8.47 -9.05 9.77
N SER A 348 -9.20 -8.39 8.88
CA SER A 348 -9.80 -7.08 9.15
C SER A 348 -10.88 -7.17 10.24
N ALA A 349 -11.64 -8.27 10.30
CA ALA A 349 -12.57 -8.53 11.41
C ALA A 349 -11.86 -8.75 12.74
N LEU A 350 -10.72 -9.46 12.74
CA LEU A 350 -9.88 -9.58 13.93
C LEU A 350 -9.34 -8.22 14.38
N ALA A 351 -8.91 -7.37 13.44
CA ALA A 351 -8.49 -6.00 13.73
C ALA A 351 -9.62 -5.18 14.36
N PHE A 352 -10.85 -5.32 13.86
CA PHE A 352 -12.03 -4.68 14.45
C PHE A 352 -12.27 -5.13 15.90
N LEU A 353 -12.17 -6.43 16.19
CA LEU A 353 -12.34 -6.95 17.54
C LEU A 353 -11.25 -6.40 18.48
N VAL A 354 -9.99 -6.35 18.03
CA VAL A 354 -8.90 -5.75 18.81
C VAL A 354 -9.15 -4.26 19.04
N ALA A 355 -9.55 -3.50 18.02
CA ALA A 355 -9.87 -2.09 18.13
C ALA A 355 -11.04 -1.83 19.10
N PHE A 356 -12.10 -2.61 19.02
CA PHE A 356 -13.28 -2.45 19.86
C PHE A 356 -13.00 -2.77 21.33
N PHE A 357 -12.37 -3.91 21.61
CA PHE A 357 -12.19 -4.42 22.98
C PHE A 357 -10.91 -3.96 23.67
N LYS A 358 -9.81 -3.71 22.94
CA LYS A 358 -8.48 -3.50 23.54
C LYS A 358 -7.90 -2.11 23.33
N LEU A 359 -8.29 -1.41 22.27
CA LEU A 359 -7.81 -0.05 22.03
C LEU A 359 -8.48 0.90 23.04
N ASP A 360 -7.68 1.66 23.79
CA ASP A 360 -8.16 2.76 24.63
C ASP A 360 -7.43 4.04 24.22
N LEU A 361 -8.12 4.88 23.43
CA LEU A 361 -7.52 6.00 22.73
C LEU A 361 -8.49 7.19 22.68
N LYS A 362 -8.26 8.17 23.56
CA LYS A 362 -9.13 9.33 23.77
C LYS A 362 -8.47 10.61 23.26
N MET A 363 -8.35 10.72 21.94
CA MET A 363 -7.82 11.92 21.26
C MET A 363 -8.92 12.96 21.00
N ASN A 364 -9.57 13.48 22.04
CA ASN A 364 -10.68 14.41 21.88
C ASN A 364 -10.25 15.89 21.76
N THR A 365 -9.00 16.20 22.10
CA THR A 365 -8.51 17.59 22.29
C THR A 365 -7.25 17.94 21.48
N MET A 366 -7.02 17.30 20.33
CA MET A 366 -5.98 17.71 19.37
C MET A 366 -6.58 18.11 18.00
#